data_AF-A0A0K2RBY1-F1
#
_entry.id   AF-A0A0K2RBY1-F1
#
_cell.length_a   1.000
_cell.length_b   1.000
_cell.length_c   1.000
_cell.angle_alpha   90.00
_cell.angle_beta   90.00
_cell.angle_gamma   90.00
#
_symmetry.space_group_name_H-M   'P 1'
#
loop_
_entity.id
_entity.type
_entity.pdbx_description
1 polymer ?
#
loop_
_entity_poly.entity_id
_entity_poly.type
_entity_poly.pdbx_seq_one_letter_code
_entity_poly.pdbx_strand_id
1 'polypeptide(L)'
;MIASGSRARRLREGAQGKGSSRELTLRTIEDAILLRERLASRPSVVVIGGGPLGMEVASGCLHLGCEVTLVSDGKPLARQLGDYLGHMFTSSAIRQGLRVVVGGKARLMESDAGTRVVLADGTELEADLVVTAVGDEPNTDWLAGTRLLVDGALRVDTRGRLRSDIVAAGDVAFFPSSRGVRRVPLWTSAIDQAKAAAVGLLKGDAAPEFTFQPYFWTEAFGLSLKSVGFTPMVGAPDYFEPGEDSDSMLLRWEDKDGSGTAVAINYRIPVPKLRRLADAGPSPRTLAHMM
;
A
#
# COMPACT_ATOMS: atom_id res chain seq x y z
N MET A 1 2.07 3.59 25.31
CA MET A 1 1.79 3.72 23.87
C MET A 1 1.66 2.33 23.27
N ILE A 2 0.69 2.12 22.37
CA ILE A 2 0.48 0.88 21.61
C ILE A 2 0.90 1.14 20.15
N ALA A 3 1.92 0.42 19.69
CA ALA A 3 2.49 0.55 18.35
C ALA A 3 2.90 -0.82 17.78
N SER A 4 2.07 -1.84 17.99
CA SER A 4 2.32 -3.23 17.59
C SER A 4 2.27 -3.47 16.07
N GLY A 5 1.92 -2.45 15.29
CA GLY A 5 1.84 -2.50 13.84
C GLY A 5 0.83 -3.52 13.32
N SER A 6 1.13 -4.09 12.16
CA SER A 6 0.33 -5.13 11.51
C SER A 6 1.17 -6.31 11.05
N ARG A 7 0.50 -7.44 10.83
CA ARG A 7 1.02 -8.66 10.19
C ARG A 7 0.45 -8.80 8.78
N ALA A 8 1.17 -9.49 7.90
CA ALA A 8 0.65 -9.83 6.59
C ALA A 8 -0.54 -10.80 6.70
N ARG A 9 -1.57 -10.60 5.87
CA ARG A 9 -2.63 -11.59 5.68
C ARG A 9 -2.07 -12.78 4.91
N ARG A 10 -2.55 -13.96 5.29
CA ARG A 10 -2.24 -15.24 4.64
C ARG A 10 -3.52 -15.81 4.04
N LEU A 11 -3.40 -16.55 2.95
CA LEU A 11 -4.52 -17.26 2.35
C LEU A 11 -4.76 -18.62 3.00
N ARG A 12 -3.73 -19.19 3.65
CA ARG A 12 -3.87 -20.40 4.45
C ARG A 12 -4.36 -20.08 5.85
N GLU A 13 -5.54 -20.59 6.17
CA GLU A 13 -6.04 -20.61 7.55
C GLU A 13 -5.15 -21.54 8.41
N GLY A 14 -4.79 -21.10 9.61
CA GLY A 14 -4.07 -21.92 10.59
C GLY A 14 -2.56 -22.11 10.37
N ALA A 15 -1.94 -21.48 9.37
CA ALA A 15 -0.51 -21.59 9.06
C ALA A 15 0.43 -20.84 10.04
N GLN A 16 0.09 -20.77 11.33
CA GLN A 16 1.04 -20.45 12.40
C GLN A 16 1.85 -21.71 12.74
N GLY A 17 2.70 -22.13 11.83
CA GLY A 17 3.52 -23.32 12.01
C GLY A 17 4.72 -23.32 11.06
N LYS A 18 5.92 -23.54 11.62
CA LYS A 18 7.14 -23.84 10.86
C LYS A 18 6.94 -25.17 10.11
N GLY A 19 6.33 -25.15 8.93
CA GLY A 19 6.06 -26.39 8.18
C GLY A 19 5.30 -26.24 6.87
N SER A 20 4.51 -25.18 6.66
CA SER A 20 3.84 -24.91 5.37
C SER A 20 4.82 -24.21 4.41
N SER A 21 5.68 -25.00 3.76
CA SER A 21 6.95 -24.61 3.14
C SER A 21 6.90 -23.76 1.86
N ARG A 22 5.71 -23.31 1.40
CA ARG A 22 5.55 -22.72 0.06
C ARG A 22 4.74 -21.41 -0.06
N GLU A 23 3.92 -21.02 0.92
CA GLU A 23 3.32 -19.66 0.94
C GLU A 23 4.27 -18.68 1.64
N LEU A 24 4.87 -17.78 0.86
CA LEU A 24 5.64 -16.67 1.41
C LEU A 24 4.77 -15.43 1.53
N THR A 25 5.03 -14.65 2.57
CA THR A 25 4.56 -13.26 2.71
C THR A 25 5.77 -12.36 2.84
N LEU A 26 5.61 -11.06 2.67
CA LEU A 26 6.69 -10.09 2.87
C LEU A 26 6.26 -9.01 3.86
N ARG A 27 6.77 -9.05 5.08
CA ARG A 27 6.53 -8.02 6.11
C ARG A 27 7.77 -7.68 6.91
N THR A 28 8.60 -8.67 7.20
CA THR A 28 9.80 -8.57 8.04
C THR A 28 11.07 -8.67 7.22
N ILE A 29 12.22 -8.37 7.83
CA ILE A 29 13.52 -8.57 7.18
C ILE A 29 13.80 -10.06 6.96
N GLU A 30 13.33 -10.91 7.87
CA GLU A 30 13.43 -12.36 7.75
C GLU A 30 12.65 -12.88 6.55
N ASP A 31 11.44 -12.35 6.31
CA ASP A 31 10.67 -12.65 5.10
C ASP A 31 11.45 -12.26 3.82
N ALA A 32 12.10 -11.10 3.83
CA ALA A 32 12.86 -10.59 2.68
C ALA A 32 14.10 -11.45 2.39
N ILE A 33 14.82 -11.88 3.43
CA ILE A 33 15.96 -12.78 3.32
C ILE A 33 15.52 -14.12 2.74
N LEU A 34 14.45 -14.71 3.30
CA LEU A 34 13.91 -15.97 2.82
C LEU A 34 13.43 -15.88 1.38
N LEU A 35 12.71 -14.81 1.02
CA LEU A 35 12.27 -14.59 -0.36
C LEU A 35 13.47 -14.51 -1.31
N ARG A 36 14.51 -13.73 -0.95
CA ARG A 36 15.74 -13.63 -1.75
C ARG A 36 16.42 -14.98 -1.95
N GLU A 37 16.51 -15.81 -0.91
CA GLU A 37 17.07 -17.16 -1.00
C GLU A 37 16.27 -18.03 -1.97
N ARG A 38 14.93 -18.02 -1.89
CA ARG A 38 14.06 -18.79 -2.79
C ARG A 38 14.12 -18.31 -4.24
N LEU A 39 14.35 -17.03 -4.47
CA LEU A 39 14.47 -16.46 -5.82
C LEU A 39 15.83 -16.72 -6.47
N ALA A 40 16.84 -17.22 -5.74
CA ALA A 40 18.19 -17.47 -6.28
C ALA A 40 18.21 -18.48 -7.44
N SER A 41 17.28 -19.45 -7.45
CA SER A 41 17.14 -20.42 -8.54
C SER A 41 16.32 -19.91 -9.73
N ARG A 42 15.85 -18.65 -9.69
CA ARG A 42 14.96 -18.04 -10.69
C ARG A 42 13.70 -18.88 -10.99
N PRO A 43 12.92 -19.24 -9.95
CA PRO A 43 11.73 -20.06 -10.10
C PRO A 43 10.64 -19.39 -10.94
N SER A 44 9.62 -20.16 -11.33
CA SER A 44 8.32 -19.60 -11.66
C SER A 44 7.63 -19.09 -10.39
N VAL A 45 7.05 -17.88 -10.43
CA VAL A 45 6.49 -17.19 -9.26
C VAL A 45 5.05 -16.75 -9.53
N VAL A 46 4.14 -17.13 -8.66
CA VAL A 46 2.81 -16.51 -8.58
C VAL A 46 2.77 -15.52 -7.43
N VAL A 47 2.48 -14.26 -7.73
CA VAL A 47 2.24 -13.20 -6.74
C VAL A 47 0.74 -12.96 -6.62
N ILE A 48 0.17 -13.12 -5.42
CA ILE A 48 -1.26 -12.93 -5.20
C ILE A 48 -1.49 -11.59 -4.48
N GLY A 49 -2.17 -10.68 -5.17
CA GLY A 49 -2.57 -9.36 -4.67
C GLY A 49 -2.02 -8.23 -5.54
N GLY A 50 -2.87 -7.58 -6.32
CA GLY A 50 -2.51 -6.43 -7.16
C GLY A 50 -2.39 -5.10 -6.42
N GLY A 51 -1.96 -5.09 -5.15
CA GLY A 51 -1.66 -3.86 -4.41
C GLY A 51 -0.20 -3.40 -4.61
N PRO A 52 0.23 -2.29 -3.99
CA PRO A 52 1.60 -1.78 -4.12
C PRO A 52 2.68 -2.83 -3.85
N LEU A 53 2.62 -3.49 -2.70
CA LEU A 53 3.58 -4.53 -2.33
C LEU A 53 3.62 -5.69 -3.33
N GLY A 54 2.46 -6.12 -3.85
CA GLY A 54 2.43 -7.20 -4.84
C GLY A 54 3.03 -6.79 -6.17
N MET A 55 2.81 -5.54 -6.60
CA MET A 55 3.45 -4.98 -7.79
C MET A 55 4.98 -4.83 -7.61
N GLU A 56 5.42 -4.37 -6.44
CA GLU A 56 6.84 -4.25 -6.07
C GLU A 56 7.54 -5.62 -6.07
N VAL A 57 6.94 -6.62 -5.41
CA VAL A 57 7.45 -8.00 -5.39
C VAL A 57 7.52 -8.59 -6.80
N ALA A 58 6.45 -8.43 -7.60
CA ALA A 58 6.42 -8.94 -8.97
C ALA A 58 7.49 -8.28 -9.84
N SER A 59 7.67 -6.96 -9.71
CA SER A 59 8.74 -6.21 -10.39
C SER A 59 10.12 -6.70 -9.99
N GLY A 60 10.37 -6.93 -8.70
CA GLY A 60 11.64 -7.45 -8.20
C GLY A 60 11.93 -8.86 -8.70
N CYS A 61 10.92 -9.74 -8.73
CA CYS A 61 11.07 -11.11 -9.24
C CYS A 61 11.40 -11.13 -10.75
N LEU A 62 10.73 -10.30 -11.55
CA LEU A 62 11.04 -10.16 -12.98
C LEU A 62 12.45 -9.61 -13.22
N HIS A 63 12.87 -8.62 -12.43
CA HIS A 63 14.22 -8.08 -12.51
C HIS A 63 15.31 -9.14 -12.23
N LEU A 64 15.02 -10.12 -11.37
CA LEU A 64 15.91 -11.26 -11.10
C LEU A 64 15.88 -12.36 -12.17
N GLY A 65 15.01 -12.23 -13.18
CA GLY A 65 14.87 -13.17 -14.29
C GLY A 65 13.91 -14.34 -14.01
N CYS A 66 12.99 -14.19 -13.05
CA CYS A 66 11.94 -15.18 -12.79
C CYS A 66 10.80 -15.05 -13.82
N GLU A 67 10.08 -16.14 -14.10
CA GLU A 67 8.77 -16.07 -14.75
C GLU A 67 7.72 -15.67 -13.70
N VAL A 68 6.95 -14.61 -13.94
CA VAL A 68 6.06 -14.05 -12.91
C VAL A 68 4.63 -13.91 -13.42
N THR A 69 3.69 -14.47 -12.66
CA THR A 69 2.25 -14.24 -12.82
C THR A 69 1.70 -13.50 -11.61
N LEU A 70 1.11 -12.32 -11.83
CA LEU A 70 0.37 -11.58 -10.81
C LEU A 70 -1.12 -11.96 -10.89
N VAL A 71 -1.68 -12.42 -9.77
CA VAL A 71 -3.11 -12.64 -9.58
C VAL A 71 -3.70 -11.47 -8.80
N SER A 72 -4.75 -10.84 -9.31
CA SER A 72 -5.39 -9.70 -8.66
C SER A 72 -6.91 -9.86 -8.56
N ASP A 73 -7.45 -9.52 -7.39
CA ASP A 73 -8.88 -9.40 -7.11
C ASP A 73 -9.37 -8.02 -7.61
N GLY A 74 -9.41 -7.87 -8.94
CA GLY A 74 -9.72 -6.63 -9.65
C GLY A 74 -8.50 -6.02 -10.37
N LYS A 75 -8.69 -4.84 -10.97
CA LYS A 75 -7.61 -4.12 -11.67
C LYS A 75 -6.47 -3.78 -10.68
N PRO A 76 -5.20 -4.13 -10.99
CA PRO A 76 -4.09 -3.80 -10.12
C PRO A 76 -4.02 -2.30 -9.79
N LEU A 77 -3.71 -1.99 -8.54
CA LEU A 77 -3.58 -0.67 -7.93
C LEU A 77 -4.83 0.22 -7.97
N ALA A 78 -5.92 -0.17 -8.63
CA ALA A 78 -7.11 0.67 -8.77
C ALA A 78 -7.72 1.06 -7.41
N ARG A 79 -7.74 0.13 -6.44
CA ARG A 79 -8.25 0.39 -5.08
C ARG A 79 -7.37 1.39 -4.31
N GLN A 80 -6.07 1.43 -4.58
CA GLN A 80 -5.11 2.24 -3.84
C GLN A 80 -4.80 3.57 -4.52
N LEU A 81 -4.78 3.62 -5.85
CA LEU A 81 -4.34 4.79 -6.64
C LEU A 81 -5.41 5.28 -7.63
N GLY A 82 -6.47 4.52 -7.86
CA GLY A 82 -7.47 4.82 -8.89
C GLY A 82 -7.12 4.22 -10.25
N ASP A 83 -8.10 4.21 -11.15
CA ASP A 83 -8.00 3.54 -12.46
C ASP A 83 -6.91 4.13 -13.35
N TYR A 84 -6.73 5.47 -13.34
CA TYR A 84 -5.78 6.16 -14.20
C TYR A 84 -4.33 5.69 -13.96
N LEU A 85 -3.89 5.76 -12.70
CA LEU A 85 -2.54 5.32 -12.33
C LEU A 85 -2.42 3.79 -12.30
N GLY A 86 -3.47 3.07 -11.89
CA GLY A 86 -3.47 1.62 -11.93
C GLY A 86 -3.27 1.08 -13.35
N HIS A 87 -3.90 1.69 -14.35
CA HIS A 87 -3.69 1.35 -15.76
C HIS A 87 -2.25 1.64 -16.20
N MET A 88 -1.70 2.79 -15.84
CA MET A 88 -0.32 3.16 -16.20
C MET A 88 0.71 2.13 -15.69
N PHE A 89 0.63 1.77 -14.41
CA PHE A 89 1.51 0.77 -13.80
C PHE A 89 1.29 -0.63 -14.40
N THR A 90 0.04 -1.04 -14.60
CA THR A 90 -0.28 -2.35 -15.18
C THR A 90 0.23 -2.46 -16.62
N SER A 91 0.09 -1.40 -17.43
CA SER A 91 0.61 -1.35 -18.79
C SER A 91 2.14 -1.39 -18.83
N SER A 92 2.83 -0.72 -17.88
CA SER A 92 4.29 -0.84 -17.75
C SER A 92 4.71 -2.26 -17.40
N ALA A 93 3.99 -2.89 -16.46
CA ALA A 93 4.26 -4.24 -16.01
C ALA A 93 4.13 -5.28 -17.14
N ILE A 94 3.04 -5.20 -17.93
CA ILE A 94 2.81 -6.11 -19.06
C ILE A 94 3.90 -5.94 -20.13
N ARG A 95 4.32 -4.71 -20.44
CA ARG A 95 5.43 -4.46 -21.39
C ARG A 95 6.75 -5.07 -20.93
N GLN A 96 6.95 -5.21 -19.62
CA GLN A 96 8.14 -5.82 -19.03
C GLN A 96 8.00 -7.35 -18.83
N GLY A 97 6.94 -7.96 -19.36
CA GLY A 97 6.75 -9.40 -19.36
C GLY A 97 5.94 -9.96 -18.19
N LEU A 98 5.31 -9.10 -17.36
CA LEU A 98 4.41 -9.59 -16.31
C LEU A 98 3.15 -10.19 -16.92
N ARG A 99 2.86 -11.46 -16.60
CA ARG A 99 1.54 -12.03 -16.83
C ARG A 99 0.59 -11.55 -15.74
N VAL A 100 -0.51 -10.90 -16.11
CA VAL A 100 -1.53 -10.43 -15.16
C VAL A 100 -2.80 -11.26 -15.35
N VAL A 101 -3.27 -11.88 -14.27
CA VAL A 101 -4.53 -12.62 -14.21
C VAL A 101 -5.47 -11.88 -13.26
N VAL A 102 -6.55 -11.35 -13.82
CA VAL A 102 -7.63 -10.72 -13.04
C VAL A 102 -8.74 -11.75 -12.91
N GLY A 103 -8.87 -12.36 -11.73
CA GLY A 103 -9.69 -13.58 -11.55
C GLY A 103 -10.38 -13.71 -10.21
N GLY A 104 -10.57 -12.60 -9.49
CA GLY A 104 -11.20 -12.60 -8.18
C GLY A 104 -10.31 -13.19 -7.08
N LYS A 105 -10.92 -13.74 -6.03
CA LYS A 105 -10.21 -14.33 -4.88
C LYS A 105 -9.50 -15.62 -5.29
N ALA A 106 -8.26 -15.79 -4.81
CA ALA A 106 -7.49 -17.01 -4.97
C ALA A 106 -7.42 -17.80 -3.65
N ARG A 107 -7.29 -19.12 -3.76
CA ARG A 107 -6.98 -20.02 -2.64
C ARG A 107 -5.79 -20.90 -2.98
N LEU A 108 -5.09 -21.37 -1.95
CA LEU A 108 -3.92 -22.24 -2.10
C LEU A 108 -4.30 -23.68 -1.81
N MET A 109 -3.91 -24.61 -2.68
CA MET A 109 -4.04 -26.05 -2.51
C MET A 109 -2.66 -26.70 -2.55
N GLU A 110 -2.43 -27.71 -1.71
CA GLU A 110 -1.23 -28.55 -1.84
C GLU A 110 -1.32 -29.40 -3.11
N SER A 111 -0.20 -29.58 -3.79
CA SER A 111 -0.05 -30.58 -4.84
C SER A 111 1.28 -31.32 -4.69
N ASP A 112 1.35 -32.52 -5.26
CA ASP A 112 2.57 -33.34 -5.28
C ASP A 112 3.74 -32.59 -5.95
N ALA A 113 3.43 -31.71 -6.91
CA ALA A 113 4.40 -30.92 -7.66
C ALA A 113 4.72 -29.54 -7.04
N GLY A 114 3.91 -29.01 -6.12
CA GLY A 114 4.05 -27.60 -5.74
C GLY A 114 2.91 -27.03 -4.89
N THR A 115 2.76 -25.70 -4.94
CA THR A 115 1.53 -25.05 -4.48
C THR A 115 0.69 -24.75 -5.71
N ARG A 116 -0.55 -25.23 -5.70
CA ARG A 116 -1.53 -24.90 -6.72
C ARG A 116 -2.34 -23.69 -6.26
N VAL A 117 -2.42 -22.67 -7.10
CA VAL A 117 -3.29 -21.51 -6.89
C VAL A 117 -4.57 -21.74 -7.68
N VAL A 118 -5.70 -21.75 -6.99
CA VAL A 118 -7.02 -21.93 -7.61
C VAL A 118 -7.80 -20.64 -7.50
N LEU A 119 -8.26 -20.11 -8.63
CA LEU A 119 -9.05 -18.90 -8.72
C LEU A 119 -10.54 -19.20 -8.54
N ALA A 120 -11.34 -18.15 -8.32
CA ALA A 120 -12.77 -18.27 -8.09
C ALA A 120 -13.54 -18.87 -9.28
N ASP A 121 -13.01 -18.72 -10.50
CA ASP A 121 -13.57 -19.27 -11.74
C ASP A 121 -13.12 -20.71 -12.05
N GLY A 122 -12.31 -21.31 -11.17
CA GLY A 122 -11.76 -22.66 -11.35
C GLY A 122 -10.45 -22.70 -12.12
N THR A 123 -9.93 -21.57 -12.60
CA THR A 123 -8.59 -21.52 -13.20
C THR A 123 -7.54 -21.98 -12.19
N GLU A 124 -6.67 -22.89 -12.61
CA GLU A 124 -5.56 -23.38 -11.82
C GLU A 124 -4.24 -22.83 -12.38
N LEU A 125 -3.40 -22.30 -11.48
CA LEU A 125 -2.05 -21.85 -11.78
C LEU A 125 -1.08 -22.65 -10.91
N GLU A 126 -0.04 -23.18 -11.53
CA GLU A 126 1.06 -23.87 -10.85
C GLU A 126 2.32 -23.01 -10.95
N ALA A 127 3.07 -22.94 -9.85
CA ALA A 127 4.35 -22.26 -9.77
C ALA A 127 5.21 -22.88 -8.67
N ASP A 128 6.53 -22.76 -8.82
CA ASP A 128 7.49 -23.24 -7.84
C ASP A 128 7.43 -22.43 -6.53
N LEU A 129 7.05 -21.14 -6.65
CA LEU A 129 6.94 -20.21 -5.52
C LEU A 129 5.64 -19.40 -5.57
N VAL A 130 4.98 -19.26 -4.41
CA VAL A 130 3.82 -18.38 -4.25
C VAL A 130 4.13 -17.30 -3.20
N VAL A 131 3.91 -16.04 -3.57
CA VAL A 131 4.01 -14.89 -2.65
C VAL A 131 2.64 -14.24 -2.48
N THR A 132 2.16 -14.20 -1.24
CA THR A 132 0.89 -13.58 -0.85
C THR A 132 1.12 -12.14 -0.40
N ALA A 133 0.49 -11.19 -1.09
CA ALA A 133 0.50 -9.75 -0.82
C ALA A 133 -0.93 -9.17 -0.79
N VAL A 134 -1.86 -9.86 -0.11
CA VAL A 134 -3.30 -9.55 -0.10
C VAL A 134 -3.75 -8.56 0.99
N GLY A 135 -2.80 -7.84 1.58
CA GLY A 135 -3.02 -6.85 2.63
C GLY A 135 -2.56 -7.31 4.01
N ASP A 136 -2.98 -6.58 5.04
CA ASP A 136 -2.49 -6.73 6.40
C ASP A 136 -3.62 -6.74 7.45
N GLU A 137 -3.27 -7.16 8.67
CA GLU A 137 -4.13 -7.18 9.86
C GLU A 137 -3.42 -6.50 11.03
N PRO A 138 -4.08 -5.59 11.75
CA PRO A 138 -3.48 -4.94 12.91
C PRO A 138 -3.24 -5.95 14.04
N ASN A 139 -2.06 -5.90 14.65
CA ASN A 139 -1.65 -6.82 15.73
C ASN A 139 -2.37 -6.45 17.04
N THR A 140 -3.61 -6.89 17.19
CA THR A 140 -4.53 -6.53 18.29
C THR A 140 -4.99 -7.72 19.13
N ASP A 141 -4.64 -8.95 18.76
CA ASP A 141 -5.13 -10.16 19.45
C ASP A 141 -4.80 -10.17 20.95
N TRP A 142 -3.65 -9.63 21.33
CA TRP A 142 -3.21 -9.50 22.73
C TRP A 142 -4.06 -8.52 23.56
N LEU A 143 -4.92 -7.74 22.92
CA LEU A 143 -5.91 -6.85 23.56
C LEU A 143 -7.26 -7.54 23.78
N ALA A 144 -7.41 -8.81 23.42
CA ALA A 144 -8.63 -9.56 23.68
C ALA A 144 -9.00 -9.51 25.17
N GLY A 145 -10.29 -9.33 25.46
CA GLY A 145 -10.81 -9.18 26.83
C GLY A 145 -10.61 -7.78 27.44
N THR A 146 -9.85 -6.88 26.80
CA THR A 146 -9.78 -5.47 27.20
C THR A 146 -10.97 -4.69 26.62
N ARG A 147 -11.24 -3.50 27.19
CA ARG A 147 -12.21 -2.53 26.65
C ARG A 147 -11.58 -1.52 25.69
N LEU A 148 -10.39 -1.82 25.15
CA LEU A 148 -9.65 -0.91 24.26
C LEU A 148 -10.03 -1.05 22.78
N LEU A 149 -10.65 -2.17 22.40
CA LEU A 149 -11.13 -2.39 21.04
C LEU A 149 -12.60 -1.96 20.93
N VAL A 150 -12.89 -1.17 19.90
CA VAL A 150 -14.25 -0.78 19.51
C VAL A 150 -14.53 -1.39 18.15
N ASP A 151 -15.50 -2.31 18.08
CA ASP A 151 -15.81 -3.12 16.89
C ASP A 151 -14.57 -3.83 16.31
N GLY A 152 -13.69 -4.35 17.19
CA GLY A 152 -12.43 -5.01 16.79
C GLY A 152 -11.32 -4.06 16.33
N ALA A 153 -11.50 -2.74 16.44
CA ALA A 153 -10.52 -1.75 16.02
C ALA A 153 -9.96 -0.94 17.21
N LEU A 154 -8.67 -0.64 17.17
CA LEU A 154 -8.01 0.26 18.12
C LEU A 154 -8.23 1.72 17.69
N ARG A 155 -9.44 2.23 17.93
CA ARG A 155 -9.87 3.58 17.51
C ARG A 155 -9.37 4.63 18.50
N VAL A 156 -8.52 5.53 18.02
CA VAL A 156 -8.00 6.66 18.80
C VAL A 156 -8.82 7.92 18.56
N ASP A 157 -8.74 8.90 19.47
CA ASP A 157 -9.22 10.25 19.23
C ASP A 157 -8.32 11.01 18.22
N THR A 158 -8.67 12.26 17.93
CA THR A 158 -7.89 13.14 17.03
C THR A 158 -6.50 13.48 17.56
N ARG A 159 -6.12 13.04 18.77
CA ARG A 159 -4.81 13.26 19.40
C ARG A 159 -4.06 11.95 19.63
N GLY A 160 -4.53 10.84 19.06
CA GLY A 160 -3.91 9.53 19.19
C GLY A 160 -4.19 8.82 20.51
N ARG A 161 -5.13 9.31 21.32
CA ARG A 161 -5.46 8.73 22.64
C ARG A 161 -6.57 7.69 22.54
N LEU A 162 -6.40 6.60 23.28
CA LEU A 162 -7.45 5.62 23.62
C LEU A 162 -8.10 5.96 24.96
N ARG A 163 -7.30 6.51 25.88
CA ARG A 163 -7.65 6.99 27.23
C ARG A 163 -6.70 8.13 27.61
N SER A 164 -6.91 8.72 28.79
CA SER A 164 -6.01 9.76 29.33
C SER A 164 -4.56 9.31 29.48
N ASP A 165 -4.32 8.02 29.66
CA ASP A 165 -3.02 7.40 29.95
C ASP A 165 -2.53 6.40 28.87
N ILE A 166 -3.36 6.13 27.85
CA ILE A 166 -3.06 5.17 26.79
C ILE A 166 -3.25 5.81 25.43
N VAL A 167 -2.21 5.73 24.60
CA VAL A 167 -2.19 6.23 23.22
C VAL A 167 -1.78 5.14 22.25
N ALA A 168 -2.15 5.26 20.96
CA ALA A 168 -1.74 4.35 19.91
C ALA A 168 -1.34 5.07 18.62
N ALA A 169 -0.45 4.47 17.84
CA ALA A 169 0.07 5.03 16.59
C ALA A 169 0.50 3.93 15.60
N GLY A 170 0.59 4.29 14.32
CA GLY A 170 1.04 3.40 13.24
C GLY A 170 -0.05 2.44 12.76
N ASP A 171 0.37 1.37 12.08
CA ASP A 171 -0.51 0.43 11.37
C ASP A 171 -1.57 -0.27 12.24
N VAL A 172 -1.46 -0.18 13.58
CA VAL A 172 -2.45 -0.74 14.52
C VAL A 172 -3.60 0.24 14.80
N ALA A 173 -3.38 1.54 14.68
CA ALA A 173 -4.29 2.58 15.14
C ALA A 173 -5.25 3.04 14.02
N PHE A 174 -6.52 3.23 14.39
CA PHE A 174 -7.53 3.80 13.52
C PHE A 174 -7.74 5.27 13.92
N PHE A 175 -7.24 6.19 13.09
CA PHE A 175 -7.32 7.63 13.32
C PHE A 175 -8.57 8.22 12.65
N PRO A 176 -9.22 9.21 13.27
CA PRO A 176 -10.22 10.04 12.61
C PRO A 176 -9.59 10.87 11.47
N SER A 177 -10.33 11.04 10.39
CA SER A 177 -9.97 11.89 9.25
C SER A 177 -11.22 12.44 8.58
N SER A 178 -11.07 13.37 7.63
CA SER A 178 -12.18 13.84 6.78
C SER A 178 -12.88 12.70 6.02
N ARG A 179 -12.18 11.58 5.80
CA ARG A 179 -12.70 10.35 5.16
C ARG A 179 -13.15 9.28 6.16
N GLY A 180 -13.44 9.66 7.40
CA GLY A 180 -13.87 8.77 8.48
C GLY A 180 -12.71 8.18 9.29
N VAL A 181 -13.05 7.28 10.22
CA VAL A 181 -12.08 6.63 11.12
C VAL A 181 -11.47 5.42 10.42
N ARG A 182 -10.16 5.46 10.13
CA ARG A 182 -9.48 4.43 9.34
C ARG A 182 -8.02 4.23 9.74
N ARG A 183 -7.47 3.07 9.35
CA ARG A 183 -6.02 2.89 9.31
C ARG A 183 -5.43 3.58 8.08
N VAL A 184 -4.21 4.10 8.25
CA VAL A 184 -3.40 4.60 7.13
C VAL A 184 -2.01 3.98 7.24
N PRO A 185 -1.81 2.76 6.73
CA PRO A 185 -0.58 1.99 6.91
C PRO A 185 0.52 2.49 5.97
N LEU A 186 0.98 3.72 6.21
CA LEU A 186 2.10 4.35 5.53
C LEU A 186 3.18 4.65 6.57
N TRP A 187 4.44 4.51 6.16
CA TRP A 187 5.58 4.78 7.02
C TRP A 187 5.55 6.21 7.60
N THR A 188 5.19 7.21 6.80
CA THR A 188 5.04 8.60 7.26
C THR A 188 3.88 8.80 8.23
N SER A 189 2.74 8.13 7.99
CA SER A 189 1.63 8.14 8.94
C SER A 189 2.06 7.66 10.31
N ALA A 190 2.84 6.57 10.39
CA ALA A 190 3.29 6.04 11.66
C ALA A 190 4.14 7.07 12.44
N ILE A 191 5.03 7.78 11.75
CA ILE A 191 5.86 8.84 12.36
C ILE A 191 4.99 10.00 12.85
N ASP A 192 4.10 10.49 12.00
CA ASP A 192 3.31 11.68 12.32
C ASP A 192 2.27 11.38 13.41
N GLN A 193 1.66 10.20 13.38
CA GLN A 193 0.77 9.71 14.43
C GLN A 193 1.51 9.50 15.75
N ALA A 194 2.74 8.99 15.74
CA ALA A 194 3.52 8.81 16.97
C ALA A 194 3.82 10.16 17.64
N LYS A 195 4.16 11.19 16.86
CA LYS A 195 4.34 12.56 17.36
C LYS A 195 3.05 13.10 17.96
N ALA A 196 1.92 12.98 17.25
CA ALA A 196 0.63 13.43 17.74
C ALA A 196 0.22 12.70 19.04
N ALA A 197 0.34 11.38 19.07
CA ALA A 197 0.05 10.54 20.23
C ALA A 197 0.92 10.89 21.45
N ALA A 198 2.21 11.16 21.25
CA ALA A 198 3.09 11.59 22.34
C ALA A 198 2.65 12.94 22.94
N VAL A 199 2.32 13.93 22.10
CA VAL A 199 1.82 15.23 22.57
C VAL A 199 0.45 15.07 23.23
N GLY A 200 -0.43 14.25 22.66
CA GLY A 200 -1.74 13.91 23.23
C GLY A 200 -1.63 13.30 24.62
N LEU A 201 -0.71 12.36 24.81
CA LEU A 201 -0.45 11.76 26.13
C LEU A 201 0.00 12.79 27.16
N LEU A 202 0.90 13.71 26.78
CA LEU A 202 1.51 14.66 27.71
C LEU A 202 0.60 15.85 28.03
N LYS A 203 -0.17 16.33 27.06
CA LYS A 203 -0.95 17.58 27.18
C LYS A 203 -2.44 17.36 27.31
N GLY A 204 -2.92 16.13 27.11
CA GLY A 204 -4.35 15.84 27.08
C GLY A 204 -5.08 16.73 26.08
N ASP A 205 -6.14 17.41 26.53
CA ASP A 205 -6.99 18.23 25.67
C ASP A 205 -6.30 19.51 25.17
N ALA A 206 -5.21 19.93 25.82
CA ALA A 206 -4.37 21.04 25.35
C ALA A 206 -3.45 20.65 24.17
N ALA A 207 -3.42 19.37 23.77
CA ALA A 207 -2.73 18.96 22.55
C ALA A 207 -3.50 19.45 21.31
N PRO A 208 -2.79 19.90 20.24
CA PRO A 208 -3.43 20.16 18.96
C PRO A 208 -3.99 18.87 18.36
N GLU A 209 -5.07 19.00 17.60
CA GLU A 209 -5.62 17.88 16.85
C GLU A 209 -4.71 17.50 15.68
N PHE A 210 -4.67 16.21 15.39
CA PHE A 210 -3.90 15.66 14.30
C PHE A 210 -4.68 15.81 12.99
N THR A 211 -4.23 16.73 12.15
CA THR A 211 -4.70 16.84 10.77
C THR A 211 -3.77 16.06 9.85
N PHE A 212 -4.31 15.01 9.24
CA PHE A 212 -3.52 14.08 8.46
C PHE A 212 -3.51 14.45 6.97
N GLN A 213 -2.32 14.54 6.37
CA GLN A 213 -2.15 14.64 4.91
C GLN A 213 -1.21 13.52 4.42
N PRO A 214 -1.77 12.44 3.85
CA PRO A 214 -1.00 11.25 3.49
C PRO A 214 0.13 11.56 2.51
N TYR A 215 1.27 10.89 2.74
CA TYR A 215 2.37 10.83 1.79
C TYR A 215 2.72 9.37 1.52
N PHE A 216 2.53 8.93 0.28
CA PHE A 216 2.77 7.57 -0.17
C PHE A 216 3.84 7.56 -1.28
N TRP A 217 4.62 6.50 -1.34
CA TRP A 217 5.52 6.26 -2.46
C TRP A 217 5.58 4.75 -2.75
N THR A 218 5.86 4.40 -3.99
CA THR A 218 6.03 3.02 -4.45
C THR A 218 6.87 3.02 -5.72
N GLU A 219 7.61 1.93 -5.93
CA GLU A 219 8.45 1.75 -7.11
C GLU A 219 8.23 0.38 -7.72
N ALA A 220 7.73 0.33 -8.95
CA ALA A 220 7.52 -0.92 -9.66
C ALA A 220 7.57 -0.70 -11.17
N PHE A 221 8.15 -1.65 -11.90
CA PHE A 221 8.17 -1.66 -13.35
C PHE A 221 8.73 -0.37 -13.95
N GLY A 222 9.85 0.11 -13.41
CA GLY A 222 10.53 1.33 -13.86
C GLY A 222 9.80 2.64 -13.50
N LEU A 223 8.68 2.58 -12.79
CA LEU A 223 7.95 3.76 -12.35
C LEU A 223 8.17 3.98 -10.85
N SER A 224 8.73 5.14 -10.49
CA SER A 224 8.83 5.64 -9.12
C SER A 224 7.75 6.68 -8.90
N LEU A 225 6.78 6.38 -8.04
CA LEU A 225 5.66 7.24 -7.72
C LEU A 225 5.81 7.84 -6.33
N LYS A 226 5.52 9.14 -6.20
CA LYS A 226 5.30 9.85 -4.94
C LYS A 226 3.94 10.53 -4.99
N SER A 227 3.12 10.37 -3.96
CA SER A 227 1.80 10.96 -3.86
C SER A 227 1.66 11.71 -2.54
N VAL A 228 1.11 12.93 -2.59
CA VAL A 228 0.65 13.69 -1.43
C VAL A 228 -0.84 13.97 -1.58
N GLY A 229 -1.63 13.60 -0.58
CA GLY A 229 -3.09 13.70 -0.62
C GLY A 229 -3.77 12.34 -0.45
N PHE A 230 -5.10 12.35 -0.40
CA PHE A 230 -5.87 11.14 -0.16
C PHE A 230 -6.14 10.35 -1.43
N THR A 231 -5.82 9.06 -1.37
CA THR A 231 -6.08 8.11 -2.46
C THR A 231 -7.27 7.18 -2.11
N PRO A 232 -7.89 6.51 -3.10
CA PRO A 232 -7.64 6.60 -4.55
C PRO A 232 -8.17 7.91 -5.16
N MET A 233 -7.56 8.34 -6.26
CA MET A 233 -8.04 9.45 -7.08
C MET A 233 -9.10 8.92 -8.07
N VAL A 234 -10.03 9.79 -8.48
CA VAL A 234 -11.12 9.44 -9.39
C VAL A 234 -10.98 10.23 -10.69
N GLY A 235 -11.03 9.54 -11.82
CA GLY A 235 -10.95 10.17 -13.14
C GLY A 235 -9.52 10.56 -13.57
N ALA A 236 -9.46 11.37 -14.61
CA ALA A 236 -8.21 11.93 -15.14
C ALA A 236 -7.74 13.13 -14.29
N PRO A 237 -6.43 13.42 -14.26
CA PRO A 237 -5.89 14.57 -13.54
C PRO A 237 -6.39 15.89 -14.15
N ASP A 238 -6.59 16.91 -13.32
CA ASP A 238 -6.91 18.29 -13.73
C ASP A 238 -5.67 19.13 -14.08
N TYR A 239 -4.49 18.65 -13.71
CA TYR A 239 -3.22 19.25 -14.09
C TYR A 239 -2.19 18.18 -14.42
N PHE A 240 -1.42 18.45 -15.46
CA PHE A 240 -0.41 17.58 -16.02
C PHE A 240 0.81 18.43 -16.43
N GLU A 241 1.99 18.09 -15.96
CA GLU A 241 3.24 18.68 -16.41
C GLU A 241 4.22 17.55 -16.79
N PRO A 242 4.66 17.48 -18.05
CA PRO A 242 5.67 16.49 -18.45
C PRO A 242 7.02 16.83 -17.83
N GLY A 243 7.78 15.81 -17.46
CA GLY A 243 9.18 15.94 -17.06
C GLY A 243 10.12 15.92 -18.26
N GLU A 244 11.42 15.86 -17.98
CA GLU A 244 12.48 15.81 -19.01
C GLU A 244 12.46 14.49 -19.80
N ASP A 245 12.20 13.38 -19.11
CA ASP A 245 12.07 12.05 -19.71
C ASP A 245 10.63 11.73 -20.08
N SER A 246 10.44 10.87 -21.10
CA SER A 246 9.11 10.54 -21.65
C SER A 246 8.16 9.82 -20.68
N ASP A 247 8.68 9.22 -19.61
CA ASP A 247 7.92 8.57 -18.53
C ASP A 247 7.87 9.40 -17.24
N SER A 248 8.41 10.62 -17.28
CA SER A 248 8.42 11.57 -16.17
C SER A 248 7.24 12.52 -16.26
N MET A 249 6.50 12.68 -15.17
CA MET A 249 5.35 13.60 -15.11
C MET A 249 4.94 14.00 -13.69
N LEU A 250 4.33 15.17 -13.60
CA LEU A 250 3.67 15.71 -12.41
C LEU A 250 2.18 15.85 -12.69
N LEU A 251 1.35 15.34 -11.78
CA LEU A 251 -0.09 15.22 -11.93
C LEU A 251 -0.80 15.78 -10.70
N ARG A 252 -2.01 16.31 -10.87
CA ARG A 252 -2.89 16.66 -9.75
C ARG A 252 -4.35 16.32 -10.04
N TRP A 253 -5.07 15.97 -8.98
CA TRP A 253 -6.51 15.85 -8.91
C TRP A 253 -7.07 16.74 -7.79
N GLU A 254 -8.22 17.33 -8.03
CA GLU A 254 -9.06 18.04 -7.07
C GLU A 254 -10.22 17.14 -6.66
N ASP A 255 -10.34 16.91 -5.36
CA ASP A 255 -11.48 16.24 -4.75
C ASP A 255 -12.67 17.19 -4.62
N LYS A 256 -13.87 16.62 -4.51
CA LYS A 256 -15.12 17.39 -4.38
C LYS A 256 -15.19 18.29 -3.15
N ASP A 257 -14.39 18.02 -2.13
CA ASP A 257 -14.27 18.82 -0.91
C ASP A 257 -13.24 19.96 -1.04
N GLY A 258 -12.67 20.16 -2.23
CA GLY A 258 -11.66 21.16 -2.53
C GLY A 258 -10.25 20.78 -2.10
N SER A 259 -10.06 19.61 -1.48
CA SER A 259 -8.72 19.08 -1.22
C SER A 259 -8.09 18.57 -2.52
N GLY A 260 -6.76 18.56 -2.59
CA GLY A 260 -6.04 18.06 -3.76
C GLY A 260 -5.13 16.88 -3.45
N THR A 261 -4.90 16.06 -4.47
CA THR A 261 -3.89 15.01 -4.47
C THR A 261 -2.91 15.25 -5.60
N ALA A 262 -1.64 15.43 -5.28
CA ALA A 262 -0.57 15.61 -6.25
C ALA A 262 0.30 14.35 -6.33
N VAL A 263 0.70 13.99 -7.54
CA VAL A 263 1.51 12.80 -7.82
C VAL A 263 2.68 13.15 -8.73
N ALA A 264 3.86 12.70 -8.37
CA ALA A 264 5.05 12.72 -9.23
C ALA A 264 5.41 11.29 -9.64
N ILE A 265 5.60 11.05 -10.93
CA ILE A 265 6.04 9.77 -11.49
C ILE A 265 7.35 10.02 -12.24
N ASN A 266 8.43 9.36 -11.83
CA ASN A 266 9.80 9.57 -12.36
C ASN A 266 10.21 11.06 -12.41
N TYR A 267 9.53 11.92 -11.62
CA TYR A 267 9.69 13.36 -11.66
C TYR A 267 10.38 13.83 -10.38
N ARG A 268 11.50 14.53 -10.54
CA ARG A 268 12.32 15.00 -9.42
C ARG A 268 11.72 16.26 -8.80
N ILE A 269 10.90 16.08 -7.78
CA ILE A 269 10.33 17.17 -6.98
C ILE A 269 10.56 16.98 -5.48
N PRO A 270 11.01 18.01 -4.74
CA PRO A 270 11.02 18.00 -3.28
C PRO A 270 9.60 17.83 -2.72
N VAL A 271 9.43 16.97 -1.71
CA VAL A 271 8.12 16.71 -1.08
C VAL A 271 7.38 17.99 -0.64
N PRO A 272 8.03 19.03 -0.07
CA PRO A 272 7.35 20.28 0.26
C PRO A 272 6.79 21.05 -0.95
N LYS A 273 7.35 20.87 -2.16
CA LYS A 273 6.77 21.43 -3.39
C LYS A 273 5.59 20.59 -3.86
N LEU A 274 5.70 19.25 -3.79
CA LEU A 274 4.59 18.35 -4.14
C LEU A 274 3.39 18.57 -3.21
N ARG A 275 3.63 18.79 -1.91
CA ARG A 275 2.59 19.14 -0.93
C ARG A 275 1.89 20.47 -1.27
N ARG A 276 2.65 21.50 -1.61
CA ARG A 276 2.08 22.78 -2.07
C ARG A 276 1.22 22.63 -3.34
N LEU A 277 1.63 21.78 -4.28
CA LEU A 277 0.81 21.49 -5.46
C LEU A 277 -0.50 20.80 -5.07
N ALA A 278 -0.47 19.86 -4.13
CA ALA A 278 -1.68 19.22 -3.61
C ALA A 278 -2.61 20.25 -2.93
N ASP A 279 -2.06 21.13 -2.09
CA ASP A 279 -2.83 22.09 -1.27
C ASP A 279 -3.39 23.26 -2.07
N ALA A 280 -2.58 23.86 -2.96
CA ALA A 280 -2.87 25.15 -3.58
C ALA A 280 -3.09 25.08 -5.09
N GLY A 281 -2.89 23.91 -5.72
CA GLY A 281 -2.91 23.78 -7.17
C GLY A 281 -1.68 24.37 -7.88
N PRO A 282 -1.65 24.32 -9.23
CA PRO A 282 -0.55 24.86 -10.00
C PRO A 282 -0.48 26.39 -9.85
N SER A 283 0.73 26.95 -9.95
CA SER A 283 0.87 28.40 -9.87
C SER A 283 0.22 29.08 -11.08
N PRO A 284 -0.35 30.30 -10.94
CA PRO A 284 -0.93 31.03 -12.08
C PRO A 284 0.04 31.26 -13.25
N ARG A 285 1.36 31.31 -12.97
CA ARG A 285 2.40 31.41 -14.01
C ARG A 285 2.59 30.12 -14.81
N THR A 286 2.29 28.97 -14.22
CA THR A 286 2.42 27.65 -14.87
C THR A 286 1.26 27.42 -15.85
N LEU A 287 0.05 27.87 -15.51
CA LEU A 287 -1.13 27.78 -16.39
C LEU A 287 -0.97 28.59 -17.70
N ALA A 288 -0.20 29.68 -17.67
CA ALA A 288 0.04 30.53 -18.85
C ALA A 288 0.98 29.90 -19.91
N HIS A 289 1.72 28.84 -19.56
CA HIS A 289 2.60 28.12 -20.49
C HIS A 289 1.95 26.86 -21.10
N MET A 290 0.71 26.54 -20.70
CA MET A 290 -0.03 25.35 -21.15
C MET A 290 -1.18 25.66 -22.11
N MET A 291 -1.41 26.95 -22.44
CA MET A 291 -2.28 27.42 -23.52
C MET A 291 -1.44 27.76 -24.74
#